data_AF-A0ABC8ZCW2-F1
#
_entry.id   AF-A0ABC8ZCW2-F1
#
_cell.length_a   1.000
_cell.length_b   1.000
_cell.length_c   1.000
_cell.angle_alpha   90.00
_cell.angle_beta   90.00
_cell.angle_gamma   90.00
#
_symmetry.space_group_name_H-M   'P 1'
#
loop_
_entity.id
_entity.type
_entity.pdbx_description
1 polymer ?
#
loop_
_entity_poly.entity_id
_entity_poly.type
_entity_poly.pdbx_seq_one_letter_code
_entity_poly.pdbx_strand_id
1 'polypeptide(L)'
;MAAAHGGDYLGRFVAETEWYNEVVLSAVAPGNWWRGLPHPVQSWIRNCVGGYLLYYISGFLWCFVIYYWKRHAYIPKDSIPTNEAMRKQIIVASKAMPLYCALPTLSEYMIESGWTRSFFNISEVGVPMYLINLALYLTFVEFGIYWMHRELHDIKPLYKYLHATHHIYNKENTLSPFAGKILLP
;
A
#
# COMPACT_ATOMS: atom_id res chain seq x y z
N MET A 1 -1.52 -8.36 38.25
CA MET A 1 -2.71 -8.86 37.53
C MET A 1 -2.98 -8.17 36.18
N ALA A 2 -2.60 -6.90 35.96
CA ALA A 2 -2.82 -6.23 34.66
C ALA A 2 -1.99 -6.77 33.47
N ALA A 3 -0.79 -7.31 33.71
CA ALA A 3 0.09 -7.81 32.65
C ALA A 3 -0.39 -9.12 31.98
N ALA A 4 -1.16 -9.95 32.70
CA ALA A 4 -1.64 -11.24 32.17
C ALA A 4 -2.77 -11.07 31.13
N HIS A 5 -3.59 -10.02 31.26
CA HIS A 5 -4.64 -9.70 30.28
C HIS A 5 -4.12 -9.01 29.02
N GLY A 6 -3.00 -8.27 29.12
CA GLY A 6 -2.38 -7.63 27.96
C GLY A 6 -1.79 -8.62 26.96
N GLY A 7 -1.19 -9.72 27.45
CA GLY A 7 -0.63 -10.77 26.60
C GLY A 7 -1.67 -11.53 25.79
N ASP A 8 -2.80 -11.88 26.42
CA ASP A 8 -3.93 -12.56 25.77
C ASP A 8 -4.57 -11.66 24.69
N TYR A 9 -4.68 -10.37 24.97
CA TYR A 9 -5.26 -9.41 24.02
C TYR A 9 -4.34 -9.15 22.81
N LEU A 10 -3.03 -8.94 23.02
CA LEU A 10 -2.07 -8.77 21.93
C LEU A 10 -1.97 -10.03 21.04
N GLY A 11 -2.11 -11.21 21.65
CA GLY A 11 -2.13 -12.49 20.93
C GLY A 11 -3.22 -12.58 19.86
N ARG A 12 -4.32 -11.81 19.99
CA ARG A 12 -5.38 -11.76 18.97
C ARG A 12 -4.90 -11.16 17.66
N PHE A 13 -4.12 -10.08 17.71
CA PHE A 13 -3.57 -9.44 16.51
C PHE A 13 -2.57 -10.37 15.82
N VAL A 14 -1.69 -11.02 16.59
CA VAL A 14 -0.73 -11.99 16.06
C VAL A 14 -1.44 -13.17 15.40
N ALA A 15 -2.46 -13.73 16.05
CA ALA A 15 -3.23 -14.85 15.50
C ALA A 15 -3.96 -14.47 14.20
N GLU A 16 -4.48 -13.25 14.13
CA GLU A 16 -5.15 -12.73 12.93
C GLU A 16 -4.17 -12.55 11.76
N THR A 17 -3.01 -11.92 11.98
CA THR A 17 -2.00 -11.73 10.93
C THR A 17 -1.33 -13.03 10.52
N GLU A 18 -1.15 -13.98 11.45
CA GLU A 18 -0.69 -15.35 11.17
C GLU A 18 -1.71 -16.08 10.29
N TRP A 19 -3.00 -15.96 10.57
CA TRP A 19 -4.05 -16.51 9.71
C TRP A 19 -4.03 -15.89 8.31
N TYR A 20 -3.88 -14.57 8.20
CA TYR A 20 -3.73 -13.91 6.90
C TYR A 20 -2.48 -14.40 6.13
N ASN A 21 -1.35 -14.56 6.83
CA ASN A 21 -0.11 -15.09 6.26
C ASN A 21 -0.32 -16.51 5.74
N GLU A 22 -0.95 -17.38 6.54
CA GLU A 22 -1.23 -18.76 6.16
C GLU A 22 -2.13 -18.84 4.92
N VAL A 23 -3.24 -18.09 4.88
CA VAL A 23 -4.16 -18.09 3.73
C VAL A 23 -3.47 -17.62 2.45
N VAL A 24 -2.75 -16.51 2.49
CA VAL A 24 -2.16 -15.90 1.30
C VAL A 24 -0.90 -16.62 0.87
N LEU A 25 0.03 -16.91 1.79
CA LEU A 25 1.32 -17.49 1.45
C LEU A 25 1.19 -18.96 1.04
N SER A 26 0.30 -19.74 1.66
CA SER A 26 0.01 -21.11 1.18
C SER A 26 -0.60 -21.13 -0.23
N ALA A 27 -1.31 -20.08 -0.64
CA ALA A 27 -1.89 -19.99 -1.97
C ALA A 27 -0.87 -19.64 -3.08
N VAL A 28 0.19 -18.91 -2.74
CA VAL A 28 1.11 -18.32 -3.75
C VAL A 28 2.55 -18.82 -3.67
N ALA A 29 3.02 -19.26 -2.50
CA ALA A 29 4.38 -19.74 -2.32
C ALA A 29 4.45 -21.26 -2.55
N PRO A 30 5.41 -21.75 -3.34
CA PRO A 30 5.59 -23.19 -3.50
C PRO A 30 6.13 -23.80 -2.21
N GLY A 31 5.40 -24.78 -1.66
CA GLY A 31 5.79 -25.48 -0.43
C GLY A 31 5.74 -24.59 0.82
N ASN A 32 6.54 -24.95 1.83
CA ASN A 32 6.37 -24.48 3.21
C ASN A 32 7.57 -23.67 3.75
N TRP A 33 8.52 -23.29 2.90
CA TRP A 33 9.75 -22.60 3.32
C TRP A 33 9.48 -21.27 4.03
N TRP A 34 8.41 -20.58 3.64
CA TRP A 34 8.04 -19.28 4.19
C TRP A 34 7.65 -19.37 5.67
N ARG A 35 7.19 -20.53 6.17
CA ARG A 35 6.87 -20.73 7.59
C ARG A 35 8.08 -20.66 8.51
N GLY A 36 9.29 -20.90 7.98
CA GLY A 36 10.54 -20.75 8.74
C GLY A 36 11.04 -19.32 8.85
N LEU A 37 10.40 -18.36 8.17
CA LEU A 37 10.81 -16.95 8.21
C LEU A 37 10.30 -16.25 9.48
N PRO A 38 10.98 -15.18 9.94
CA PRO A 38 10.45 -14.34 11.00
C PRO A 38 9.06 -13.78 10.65
N HIS A 39 8.15 -13.72 11.62
CA HIS A 39 6.77 -13.28 11.41
C HIS A 39 6.64 -11.93 10.65
N PRO A 40 7.41 -10.87 10.97
CA PRO A 40 7.34 -9.62 10.20
C PRO A 40 7.75 -9.78 8.73
N VAL A 41 8.64 -10.73 8.42
CA VAL A 41 9.03 -11.03 7.03
C VAL A 41 7.91 -11.75 6.31
N GLN A 42 7.19 -12.64 6.99
CA GLN A 42 5.99 -13.29 6.43
C GLN A 42 4.92 -12.25 6.10
N SER A 43 4.61 -11.36 7.05
CA SER A 43 3.66 -10.26 6.85
C SER A 43 4.09 -9.32 5.74
N TRP A 44 5.39 -9.04 5.59
CA TRP A 44 5.92 -8.25 4.48
C TRP A 44 5.70 -8.91 3.12
N ILE A 45 6.00 -10.20 3.00
CA ILE A 45 5.77 -10.96 1.76
C ILE A 45 4.26 -10.98 1.44
N ARG A 46 3.41 -11.24 2.44
CA ARG A 46 1.95 -11.20 2.30
C ARG A 46 1.48 -9.83 1.80
N ASN A 47 1.95 -8.76 2.42
CA ASN A 47 1.61 -7.38 2.04
C ASN A 47 2.11 -7.04 0.64
N CYS A 48 3.26 -7.56 0.21
CA CYS A 48 3.73 -7.42 -1.17
C CYS A 48 2.80 -8.13 -2.16
N VAL A 49 2.39 -9.37 -1.88
CA VAL A 49 1.44 -10.11 -2.72
C VAL A 49 0.13 -9.34 -2.86
N GLY A 50 -0.45 -8.90 -1.74
CA GLY A 50 -1.67 -8.09 -1.74
C GLY A 50 -1.51 -6.76 -2.51
N GLY A 51 -0.39 -6.06 -2.29
CA GLY A 51 -0.07 -4.80 -2.97
C GLY A 51 0.06 -4.96 -4.49
N TYR A 52 0.75 -6.01 -4.95
CA TYR A 52 0.85 -6.31 -6.38
C TYR A 52 -0.49 -6.71 -6.99
N LEU A 53 -1.28 -7.54 -6.31
CA LEU A 53 -2.62 -7.92 -6.79
C LEU A 53 -3.51 -6.69 -6.95
N LEU A 54 -3.58 -5.83 -5.92
CA LEU A 54 -4.34 -4.59 -5.97
C LEU A 54 -3.85 -3.69 -7.11
N TYR A 55 -2.53 -3.50 -7.26
CA TYR A 55 -1.95 -2.64 -8.28
C TYR A 55 -2.24 -3.14 -9.70
N TYR A 56 -2.00 -4.42 -9.99
CA TYR A 56 -2.19 -4.96 -11.33
C TYR A 56 -3.67 -5.11 -11.70
N ILE A 57 -4.52 -5.54 -10.77
CA ILE A 57 -5.96 -5.67 -11.03
C ILE A 57 -6.58 -4.28 -11.25
N SER A 58 -6.32 -3.32 -10.35
CA SER A 58 -6.87 -1.96 -10.49
C SER A 58 -6.33 -1.25 -11.74
N GLY A 59 -5.02 -1.35 -12.01
CA GLY A 59 -4.40 -0.79 -13.20
C GLY A 59 -4.96 -1.39 -14.48
N PHE A 60 -5.14 -2.72 -14.53
CA PHE A 60 -5.77 -3.40 -15.67
C PHE A 60 -7.22 -2.95 -15.88
N LEU A 61 -8.04 -2.95 -14.83
CA LEU A 61 -9.44 -2.53 -14.91
C LEU A 61 -9.56 -1.08 -15.38
N TRP A 62 -8.72 -0.18 -14.86
CA TRP A 62 -8.71 1.21 -15.30
C TRP A 62 -8.24 1.38 -16.74
N CYS A 63 -7.21 0.65 -17.17
CA CYS A 63 -6.80 0.63 -18.57
C CYS A 63 -7.92 0.13 -19.49
N PHE A 64 -8.66 -0.90 -19.08
CA PHE A 64 -9.82 -1.39 -19.83
C PHE A 64 -10.93 -0.33 -19.92
N VAL A 65 -11.28 0.30 -18.80
CA VAL A 65 -12.31 1.36 -18.77
C VAL A 65 -11.90 2.54 -19.65
N ILE A 66 -10.67 3.05 -19.49
CA ILE A 66 -10.22 4.27 -20.17
C ILE A 66 -9.92 4.02 -21.64
N TYR A 67 -9.19 2.96 -22.00
CA TYR A 67 -8.70 2.80 -23.36
C TYR A 67 -9.62 1.99 -24.26
N TYR A 68 -10.53 1.18 -23.69
CA TYR A 68 -11.44 0.32 -24.45
C TYR A 68 -12.90 0.74 -24.32
N TRP A 69 -13.45 0.82 -23.10
CA TRP A 69 -14.89 1.12 -22.92
C TRP A 69 -15.23 2.60 -23.15
N LYS A 70 -14.57 3.51 -22.43
CA LYS A 70 -14.89 4.94 -22.36
C LYS A 70 -13.80 5.81 -22.99
N ARG A 71 -13.24 5.33 -24.11
CA ARG A 71 -12.08 5.91 -24.82
C ARG A 71 -12.15 7.40 -25.12
N HIS A 72 -13.34 7.94 -25.35
CA HIS A 72 -13.52 9.35 -25.71
C HIS A 72 -14.13 10.20 -24.59
N ALA A 73 -14.41 9.62 -23.43
CA ALA A 73 -15.03 10.34 -22.32
C ALA A 73 -14.00 11.05 -21.44
N TYR A 74 -12.78 10.52 -21.33
CA TYR A 74 -11.82 10.95 -20.32
C TYR A 74 -10.47 11.43 -20.87
N ILE A 75 -10.09 11.07 -22.10
CA ILE A 75 -8.76 11.38 -22.65
C ILE A 75 -8.84 11.79 -24.14
N PRO A 76 -8.21 12.91 -24.54
CA PRO A 76 -8.05 13.26 -25.95
C PRO A 76 -7.30 12.17 -26.72
N LYS A 77 -7.61 11.97 -28.02
CA LYS A 77 -7.01 10.88 -28.82
C LYS A 77 -5.48 10.87 -28.83
N ASP A 78 -4.85 12.04 -28.72
CA ASP A 78 -3.39 12.21 -28.80
C ASP A 78 -2.68 12.07 -27.44
N SER A 79 -3.43 11.81 -26.37
CA SER A 79 -2.90 11.73 -25.00
C SER A 79 -2.79 10.28 -24.47
N ILE A 80 -2.93 9.26 -25.35
CA ILE A 80 -2.76 7.86 -24.97
C ILE A 80 -1.25 7.55 -24.90
N PRO A 81 -0.72 7.09 -23.75
CA PRO A 81 0.69 6.78 -23.61
C PRO A 81 1.08 5.56 -24.45
N THR A 82 2.32 5.55 -24.94
CA THR A 82 2.85 4.39 -25.67
C THR A 82 3.03 3.18 -24.75
N ASN A 83 3.01 1.97 -25.32
CA ASN A 83 3.30 0.74 -24.58
C ASN A 83 4.66 0.78 -23.86
N GLU A 84 5.65 1.45 -24.45
CA GLU A 84 6.96 1.64 -23.83
C GLU A 84 6.87 2.51 -22.57
N ALA A 85 6.12 3.62 -22.63
CA ALA A 85 5.91 4.51 -21.48
C ALA A 85 5.16 3.78 -20.35
N MET A 86 4.10 3.05 -20.68
CA MET A 86 3.36 2.23 -19.70
C MET A 86 4.24 1.16 -19.05
N ARG A 87 5.05 0.45 -19.85
CA ARG A 87 5.98 -0.56 -19.32
C ARG A 87 6.99 0.05 -18.35
N LYS A 88 7.55 1.22 -18.68
CA LYS A 88 8.47 1.94 -17.78
C LYS A 88 7.80 2.31 -16.47
N GLN A 89 6.55 2.79 -16.50
CA GLN A 89 5.77 3.12 -15.30
C GLN A 89 5.53 1.88 -14.42
N ILE A 90 5.10 0.76 -15.02
CA ILE A 90 4.91 -0.51 -14.32
C ILE A 90 6.20 -0.96 -13.64
N ILE A 91 7.35 -0.90 -14.34
CA ILE A 91 8.64 -1.32 -13.78
C ILE A 91 9.04 -0.43 -12.60
N VAL A 92 8.89 0.88 -12.72
CA VAL A 92 9.24 1.82 -11.66
C VAL A 92 8.36 1.61 -10.44
N ALA A 93 7.03 1.53 -10.62
CA ALA A 93 6.09 1.26 -9.54
C ALA A 93 6.35 -0.09 -8.87
N SER A 94 6.61 -1.13 -9.67
CA SER A 94 6.92 -2.48 -9.15
C SER A 94 8.20 -2.47 -8.31
N LYS A 95 9.25 -1.74 -8.72
CA LYS A 95 10.48 -1.62 -7.92
C LYS A 95 10.25 -0.91 -6.59
N ALA A 96 9.31 0.04 -6.54
CA ALA A 96 8.99 0.77 -5.32
C ALA A 96 8.04 -0.01 -4.39
N MET A 97 7.21 -0.90 -4.93
CA MET A 97 6.17 -1.64 -4.19
C MET A 97 6.67 -2.28 -2.89
N PRO A 98 7.82 -2.99 -2.85
CA PRO A 98 8.28 -3.62 -1.62
C PRO A 98 8.57 -2.63 -0.49
N LEU A 99 9.03 -1.42 -0.83
CA LEU A 99 9.24 -0.34 0.14
C LEU A 99 7.90 0.21 0.65
N TYR A 100 6.91 0.39 -0.23
CA TYR A 100 5.56 0.80 0.18
C TYR A 100 4.90 -0.24 1.09
N CYS A 101 5.07 -1.53 0.79
CA CYS A 101 4.55 -2.63 1.62
C CYS A 101 5.29 -2.79 2.97
N ALA A 102 6.47 -2.17 3.14
CA ALA A 102 7.15 -2.16 4.43
C ALA A 102 6.40 -1.31 5.48
N LEU A 103 5.68 -0.26 5.06
CA LEU A 103 4.94 0.59 5.97
C LEU A 103 3.77 -0.12 6.69
N PRO A 104 2.83 -0.80 6.01
CA PRO A 104 1.79 -1.58 6.70
C PRO A 104 2.39 -2.71 7.53
N THR A 105 3.49 -3.33 7.07
CA THR A 105 4.21 -4.35 7.84
C THR A 105 4.77 -3.80 9.15
N LEU A 106 5.41 -2.63 9.11
CA LEU A 106 5.88 -1.96 10.30
C LEU A 106 4.72 -1.59 11.23
N SER A 107 3.60 -1.12 10.66
CA SER A 107 2.40 -0.84 11.45
C SER A 107 1.86 -2.08 12.16
N GLU A 108 1.77 -3.23 11.48
CA GLU A 108 1.38 -4.50 12.09
C GLU A 108 2.32 -4.89 13.22
N TYR A 109 3.63 -4.82 12.97
CA TYR A 109 4.63 -5.13 14.00
C TYR A 109 4.51 -4.22 15.23
N MET A 110 4.25 -2.92 15.03
CA MET A 110 4.01 -1.98 16.14
C MET A 110 2.76 -2.33 16.94
N ILE A 111 1.69 -2.79 16.26
CA ILE A 111 0.44 -3.23 16.90
C ILE A 111 0.68 -4.50 17.72
N GLU A 112 1.28 -5.52 17.11
CA GLU A 112 1.59 -6.82 17.73
C GLU A 112 2.56 -6.68 18.92
N SER A 113 3.49 -5.72 18.82
CA SER A 113 4.46 -5.43 19.89
C SER A 113 3.87 -4.55 21.01
N GLY A 114 2.63 -4.10 20.89
CA GLY A 114 1.97 -3.22 21.87
C GLY A 114 2.53 -1.80 21.92
N TRP A 115 3.20 -1.33 20.86
CA TRP A 115 3.73 0.04 20.78
C TRP A 115 2.61 1.07 20.58
N THR A 116 1.49 0.63 20.03
CA THR A 116 0.31 1.47 19.77
C THR A 116 -0.90 0.94 20.52
N ARG A 117 -1.81 1.86 20.90
CA ARG A 117 -3.11 1.49 21.44
C ARG A 117 -4.08 1.21 20.29
N SER A 118 -4.12 -0.05 19.87
CA SER A 118 -5.03 -0.53 18.82
C SER A 118 -6.18 -1.32 19.42
N PHE A 119 -7.31 -1.32 18.73
CA PHE A 119 -8.55 -1.97 19.18
C PHE A 119 -8.94 -3.05 18.16
N PHE A 120 -9.12 -4.28 18.63
CA PHE A 120 -9.45 -5.42 17.77
C PHE A 120 -10.89 -5.35 17.25
N ASN A 121 -11.83 -4.82 18.03
CA ASN A 121 -13.24 -4.70 17.66
C ASN A 121 -13.77 -3.28 17.87
N ILE A 122 -14.71 -2.89 16.99
CA ILE A 122 -15.42 -1.62 17.12
C ILE A 122 -16.18 -1.51 18.45
N SER A 123 -16.68 -2.63 18.99
CA SER A 123 -17.39 -2.67 20.27
C SER A 123 -16.56 -2.20 21.47
N GLU A 124 -15.24 -2.16 21.35
CA GLU A 124 -14.33 -1.76 22.43
C GLU A 124 -14.22 -0.25 22.60
N VAL A 125 -14.58 0.51 21.55
CA VAL A 125 -14.60 1.98 21.56
C VAL A 125 -16.00 2.54 21.31
N GLY A 126 -16.89 1.74 20.69
CA GLY A 126 -18.20 2.19 20.23
C GLY A 126 -18.12 2.97 18.91
N VAL A 127 -19.23 3.01 18.18
CA VAL A 127 -19.32 3.65 16.85
C VAL A 127 -18.88 5.13 16.87
N PRO A 128 -19.26 5.99 17.84
CA PRO A 128 -18.83 7.39 17.85
C PRO A 128 -17.31 7.55 17.92
N MET A 129 -16.66 6.82 18.84
CA MET A 129 -15.20 6.88 18.96
C MET A 129 -14.49 6.20 17.79
N TYR A 130 -15.06 5.16 17.21
CA TYR A 130 -14.55 4.59 15.97
C TYR A 130 -14.49 5.63 14.85
N LEU A 131 -15.56 6.43 14.67
CA LEU A 131 -15.58 7.50 13.65
C LEU A 131 -14.55 8.60 13.95
N ILE A 132 -14.37 8.96 15.23
CA ILE A 132 -13.32 9.91 15.64
C ILE A 132 -11.93 9.35 15.36
N ASN A 133 -11.66 8.09 15.73
CA ASN A 133 -10.39 7.43 15.47
C ASN A 133 -10.10 7.32 13.97
N LEU A 134 -11.12 7.03 13.15
CA LEU A 134 -11.01 7.01 11.70
C LEU A 134 -10.67 8.40 11.14
N ALA A 135 -11.34 9.46 11.59
CA ALA A 135 -11.04 10.82 11.16
C ALA A 135 -9.62 11.26 11.55
N LEU A 136 -9.19 10.92 12.77
CA LEU A 136 -7.83 11.16 13.24
C LEU A 136 -6.83 10.38 12.38
N TYR A 137 -7.07 9.10 12.14
CA TYR A 137 -6.22 8.26 11.28
C TYR A 137 -6.04 8.87 9.90
N LEU A 138 -7.14 9.23 9.22
CA LEU A 138 -7.09 9.86 7.89
C LEU A 138 -6.33 11.19 7.91
N THR A 139 -6.53 12.01 8.95
CA THR A 139 -5.82 13.29 9.12
C THR A 139 -4.31 13.08 9.29
N PHE A 140 -3.91 12.12 10.13
CA PHE A 140 -2.49 11.80 10.35
C PHE A 140 -1.84 11.21 9.10
N VAL A 141 -2.55 10.35 8.36
CA VAL A 141 -2.06 9.79 7.10
C VAL A 141 -1.85 10.90 6.08
N GLU A 142 -2.82 11.79 5.89
CA GLU A 142 -2.71 12.91 4.93
C GLU A 142 -1.56 13.85 5.31
N PHE A 143 -1.45 14.21 6.59
CA PHE A 143 -0.35 15.02 7.10
C PHE A 143 1.01 14.33 6.88
N GLY A 144 1.10 13.04 7.15
CA GLY A 144 2.32 12.24 6.96
C GLY A 144 2.73 12.15 5.48
N ILE A 145 1.76 11.92 4.58
CA ILE A 145 2.00 11.89 3.13
C ILE A 145 2.51 13.26 2.66
N TYR A 146 1.90 14.36 3.11
CA TYR A 146 2.33 15.71 2.76
C TYR A 146 3.80 15.95 3.14
N TRP A 147 4.17 15.66 4.39
CA TRP A 147 5.54 15.88 4.86
C TRP A 147 6.54 14.94 4.18
N MET A 148 6.21 13.66 4.02
CA MET A 148 7.06 12.71 3.30
C MET A 148 7.30 13.17 1.85
N HIS A 149 6.25 13.61 1.17
CA HIS A 149 6.37 14.12 -0.20
C HIS A 149 7.19 15.40 -0.26
N ARG A 150 7.01 16.31 0.71
CA ARG A 150 7.81 17.53 0.81
C ARG A 150 9.28 17.22 1.07
N GLU A 151 9.59 16.33 2.00
CA GLU A 151 10.96 15.92 2.30
C GLU A 151 11.64 15.24 1.11
N LEU A 152 10.89 14.45 0.33
CA LEU A 152 11.35 13.88 -0.94
C LEU A 152 11.75 14.95 -1.97
N HIS A 153 11.22 16.17 -1.85
CA HIS A 153 11.63 17.32 -2.66
C HIS A 153 12.77 18.13 -2.03
N ASP A 154 12.71 18.37 -0.73
CA ASP A 154 13.64 19.26 -0.03
C ASP A 154 15.01 18.60 0.23
N ILE A 155 15.04 17.27 0.42
CA ILE A 155 16.27 16.51 0.75
C ILE A 155 16.90 15.92 -0.53
N LYS A 156 18.06 16.45 -0.94
CA LYS A 156 18.70 16.13 -2.24
C LYS A 156 18.92 14.63 -2.50
N PRO A 157 19.41 13.80 -1.56
CA PRO A 157 19.52 12.36 -1.79
C PRO A 157 18.17 11.68 -2.00
N LEU A 158 17.15 12.03 -1.21
CA LEU A 158 15.80 11.46 -1.35
C LEU A 158 15.20 11.85 -2.70
N TYR A 159 15.37 13.11 -3.12
CA TYR A 159 14.98 13.55 -4.45
C TYR A 159 15.69 12.72 -5.53
N LYS A 160 17.01 12.62 -5.50
CA LYS A 160 17.79 11.98 -6.56
C LYS A 160 17.47 10.49 -6.72
N TYR A 161 17.35 9.75 -5.61
CA TYR A 161 17.26 8.29 -5.65
C TYR A 161 15.83 7.76 -5.56
N LEU A 162 14.90 8.48 -4.94
CA LEU A 162 13.53 8.01 -4.71
C LEU A 162 12.49 8.80 -5.52
N HIS A 163 12.65 10.13 -5.63
CA HIS A 163 11.58 11.00 -6.17
C HIS A 163 11.76 11.44 -7.62
N ALA A 164 12.98 11.61 -8.11
CA ALA A 164 13.25 12.16 -9.44
C ALA A 164 12.64 11.30 -10.55
N THR A 165 12.71 9.97 -10.41
CA THR A 165 12.13 9.01 -11.36
C THR A 165 10.62 9.17 -11.50
N HIS A 166 9.92 9.56 -10.42
CA HIS A 166 8.48 9.80 -10.43
C HIS A 166 8.12 11.03 -11.29
N HIS A 167 8.91 12.10 -11.23
CA HIS A 167 8.69 13.33 -12.03
C HIS A 167 8.93 13.15 -13.53
N ILE A 168 9.77 12.20 -13.94
CA ILE A 168 10.05 11.91 -15.35
C ILE A 168 8.78 11.48 -16.12
N TYR A 169 7.80 10.88 -15.43
CA TYR A 169 6.58 10.33 -16.04
C TYR A 169 5.32 11.16 -15.76
N ASN A 170 5.45 12.39 -15.28
CA ASN A 170 4.33 13.27 -14.92
C ASN A 170 3.92 14.24 -16.06
N LYS A 171 4.31 13.97 -17.32
CA LYS A 171 3.84 14.75 -18.47
C LYS A 171 2.48 14.23 -18.91
N GLU A 172 1.56 15.12 -19.24
CA GLU A 172 0.16 14.78 -19.54
C GLU A 172 0.00 13.74 -20.66
N ASN A 173 0.91 13.72 -21.62
CA ASN A 173 0.93 12.77 -22.74
C ASN A 173 1.62 11.44 -22.43
N THR A 174 2.13 11.23 -21.21
CA THR A 174 2.76 9.97 -20.81
C THR A 174 2.01 9.28 -19.67
N LEU A 175 1.00 9.90 -19.06
CA LEU A 175 0.25 9.34 -17.92
C LEU A 175 -0.63 8.15 -18.32
N SER A 176 -0.45 7.03 -17.61
CA SER A 176 -1.34 5.87 -17.67
C SER A 176 -1.91 5.55 -16.29
N PRO A 177 -2.97 4.73 -16.18
CA PRO A 177 -3.44 4.22 -14.89
C PRO A 177 -2.36 3.58 -14.01
N PHE A 178 -1.27 3.08 -14.60
CA PHE A 178 -0.14 2.50 -13.87
C PHE A 178 0.82 3.54 -13.26
N ALA A 179 0.66 4.83 -13.60
CA ALA A 179 1.48 5.92 -13.05
C ALA A 179 1.08 6.32 -11.61
N GLY A 180 -0.03 5.80 -11.08
CA GLY A 180 -0.49 6.10 -9.72
C GLY A 180 -1.09 7.50 -9.54
N LYS A 181 -1.36 8.21 -10.64
CA LYS A 181 -2.06 9.51 -10.66
C LYS A 181 -3.42 9.32 -11.31
N ILE A 182 -4.47 9.79 -10.66
CA ILE A 182 -5.81 9.84 -11.24
C ILE A 182 -5.80 10.81 -12.42
N LEU A 183 -6.19 10.30 -13.60
CA LEU A 183 -6.46 11.09 -14.80
C LEU A 183 -7.85 11.72 -14.63
N LEU A 184 -7.96 12.73 -13.76
CA LEU A 184 -9.11 13.63 -13.74
C LEU A 184 -8.64 15.01 -14.22
N PRO A 185 -9.39 15.66 -15.13
CA PRO A 185 -9.18 17.06 -15.50
C PRO A 185 -9.44 18.01 -14.34
#